data_AF-A0A932YL72-F1
#
_entry.id   AF-A0A932YL72-F1
#
_cell.length_a   1.000
_cell.length_b   1.000
_cell.length_c   1.000
_cell.angle_alpha   90.00
_cell.angle_beta   90.00
_cell.angle_gamma   90.00
#
_symmetry.space_group_name_H-M   'P 1'
#
loop_
_entity.id
_entity.type
_entity.pdbx_description
1 polymer ?
#
loop_
_entity_poly.entity_id
_entity_poly.type
_entity_poly.pdbx_seq_one_letter_code
_entity_poly.pdbx_strand_id
1 'polypeptide(L)'
;MTQFEEGINSYSAVVLGTKPYRVSVETRRYDYGSCECYLGQQDTLCKHMVATALHAVMNGKPLTDDDKKQHTIVVCSNRIGELSKTELGSVKKSITVAMRYIKPYNGPSRIWFAYQSSLAEGCRCLTKIVSNLPVSGQTAELLITMLLRLDDKLCRGGIDDSDGTVGGFIEEVVIMLAKYAVLDVDCKKVFRKLENKKTCFGWEQPLITLSKPQG
;
A
#
# COMPACT_ATOMS: atom_id res chain seq x y z
N MET A 1 -14.06 -12.02 19.94
CA MET A 1 -13.11 -11.77 21.03
C MET A 1 -13.88 -11.18 22.19
N THR A 2 -13.54 -11.55 23.42
CA THR A 2 -14.15 -11.03 24.65
C THR A 2 -13.05 -10.74 25.66
N GLN A 3 -13.37 -9.98 26.72
CA GLN A 3 -12.43 -9.65 27.81
C GLN A 3 -11.13 -9.00 27.29
N PHE A 4 -11.25 -8.08 26.34
CA PHE A 4 -10.07 -7.33 25.86
C PHE A 4 -9.67 -6.30 26.90
N GLU A 5 -8.41 -6.37 27.35
CA GLU A 5 -7.86 -5.54 28.40
C GLU A 5 -6.47 -5.03 28.03
N GLU A 6 -6.22 -3.75 28.28
CA GLU A 6 -4.90 -3.13 28.23
C GLU A 6 -4.25 -3.23 29.62
N GLY A 7 -3.13 -3.96 29.70
CA GLY A 7 -2.33 -4.11 30.90
C GLY A 7 -1.00 -3.36 30.81
N ILE A 8 -0.14 -3.54 31.82
CA ILE A 8 1.20 -2.95 31.81
C ILE A 8 2.01 -3.61 30.69
N ASN A 9 2.36 -2.84 29.66
CA ASN A 9 3.13 -3.27 28.49
C ASN A 9 2.54 -4.47 27.71
N SER A 10 1.24 -4.76 27.86
CA SER A 10 0.59 -5.86 27.16
C SER A 10 -0.88 -5.60 26.87
N TYR A 11 -1.40 -6.29 25.85
CA TYR A 11 -2.83 -6.40 25.58
C TYR A 11 -3.22 -7.86 25.75
N SER A 12 -4.33 -8.11 26.45
CA SER A 12 -4.82 -9.46 26.66
C SER A 12 -6.28 -9.61 26.26
N ALA A 13 -6.68 -10.83 25.90
CA ALA A 13 -8.04 -11.12 25.49
C ALA A 13 -8.36 -12.62 25.52
N VAL A 14 -9.65 -12.93 25.42
CA VAL A 14 -10.14 -14.28 25.10
C VAL A 14 -10.55 -14.32 23.62
N VAL A 15 -9.86 -15.17 22.85
CA VAL A 15 -10.11 -15.36 21.41
C VAL A 15 -10.73 -16.73 21.17
N LEU A 16 -11.79 -16.77 20.36
CA LEU A 16 -12.46 -18.02 20.00
C LEU A 16 -11.69 -18.73 18.87
N GLY A 17 -11.29 -19.98 19.13
CA GLY A 17 -10.81 -20.93 18.13
C GLY A 17 -11.71 -22.18 18.09
N THR A 18 -11.12 -23.37 18.23
CA THR A 18 -11.89 -24.60 18.51
C THR A 18 -12.50 -24.59 19.92
N LYS A 19 -11.88 -23.84 20.83
CA LYS A 19 -12.40 -23.43 22.14
C LYS A 19 -11.92 -21.99 22.43
N PRO A 20 -12.41 -21.33 23.48
CA PRO A 20 -11.85 -20.05 23.92
C PRO A 20 -10.40 -20.23 24.40
N TYR A 21 -9.50 -19.36 23.95
CA TYR A 21 -8.10 -19.33 24.36
C TYR A 21 -7.77 -17.98 24.97
N ARG A 22 -7.05 -17.95 26.10
CA ARG A 22 -6.44 -16.71 26.59
C ARG A 22 -5.21 -16.38 25.74
N VAL A 23 -5.09 -15.12 25.43
CA VAL A 23 -4.05 -14.56 24.57
C VAL A 23 -3.53 -13.29 25.23
N SER A 24 -2.22 -13.08 25.17
CA SER A 24 -1.58 -11.82 25.50
C SER A 24 -0.54 -11.47 24.44
N VAL A 25 -0.40 -10.19 24.10
CA VAL A 25 0.62 -9.67 23.18
C VAL A 25 1.30 -8.46 23.79
N GLU A 26 2.60 -8.29 23.51
CA GLU A 26 3.39 -7.16 24.02
C GLU A 26 3.02 -5.86 23.29
N THR A 27 2.91 -4.74 24.00
CA THR A 27 2.51 -3.44 23.40
C THR A 27 3.54 -2.87 22.41
N ARG A 28 4.82 -3.28 22.54
CA ARG A 28 5.92 -2.79 21.70
C ARG A 28 6.28 -3.74 20.57
N ARG A 29 5.88 -5.01 20.67
CA ARG A 29 6.20 -6.08 19.74
C ARG A 29 4.98 -6.97 19.57
N TYR A 30 4.13 -6.60 18.63
CA TYR A 30 2.87 -7.28 18.36
C TYR A 30 3.01 -8.71 17.82
N ASP A 31 4.22 -9.08 17.38
CA ASP A 31 4.63 -10.43 17.01
C ASP A 31 5.10 -11.28 18.20
N TYR A 32 5.20 -10.68 19.40
CA TYR A 32 5.58 -11.34 20.63
C TYR A 32 4.40 -11.42 21.61
N GLY A 33 4.16 -12.60 22.16
CA GLY A 33 3.02 -12.83 23.02
C GLY A 33 2.89 -14.27 23.50
N SER A 34 1.84 -14.56 24.26
CA SER A 34 1.49 -15.90 24.72
C SER A 34 0.07 -16.27 24.32
N CYS A 35 -0.17 -17.54 24.00
CA CYS A 35 -1.50 -18.06 23.71
C CYS A 35 -1.61 -19.50 24.18
N GLU A 36 -2.73 -19.85 24.81
CA GLU A 36 -2.99 -21.20 25.32
C GLU A 36 -3.36 -22.22 24.23
N CYS A 37 -3.33 -21.85 22.95
CA CYS A 37 -3.51 -22.80 21.86
C CYS A 37 -2.22 -23.60 21.62
N TYR A 38 -2.33 -24.72 20.90
CA TYR A 38 -1.19 -25.62 20.62
C TYR A 38 0.04 -24.86 20.09
N LEU A 39 -0.12 -23.98 19.11
CA LEU A 39 0.99 -23.20 18.54
C LEU A 39 1.58 -22.22 19.56
N GLY A 40 0.74 -21.50 20.29
CA GLY A 40 1.22 -20.51 21.27
C GLY A 40 1.95 -21.15 22.46
N GLN A 41 1.57 -22.38 22.84
CA GLN A 41 2.30 -23.16 23.85
C GLN A 41 3.68 -23.63 23.35
N GLN A 42 3.89 -23.67 22.04
CA GLN A 42 5.16 -23.99 21.39
C GLN A 42 5.92 -22.72 20.98
N ASP A 43 5.64 -21.58 21.65
CA ASP A 43 6.25 -20.26 21.36
C ASP A 43 6.16 -19.84 19.88
N THR A 44 5.08 -20.28 19.21
CA THR A 44 4.85 -20.03 17.79
C THR A 44 3.71 -19.02 17.62
N LEU A 45 3.97 -17.97 16.83
CA LEU A 45 2.97 -16.95 16.50
C LEU A 45 1.72 -17.61 15.89
N CYS A 46 0.59 -17.42 16.54
CA CYS A 46 -0.68 -18.02 16.13
C CYS A 46 -1.69 -16.94 15.70
N LYS A 47 -2.71 -17.35 14.94
CA LYS A 47 -3.80 -16.47 14.50
C LYS A 47 -4.51 -15.72 15.65
N HIS A 48 -4.53 -16.29 16.84
CA HIS A 48 -5.18 -15.67 18.00
C HIS A 48 -4.36 -14.48 18.54
N MET A 49 -3.03 -14.59 18.55
CA MET A 49 -2.12 -13.49 18.88
C MET A 49 -2.25 -12.37 17.84
N VAL A 50 -2.21 -12.73 16.55
CA VAL A 50 -2.39 -11.76 15.44
C VAL A 50 -3.73 -11.03 15.56
N ALA A 51 -4.82 -11.75 15.86
CA ALA A 51 -6.13 -11.14 16.07
C ALA A 51 -6.14 -10.16 17.25
N THR A 52 -5.42 -10.48 18.33
CA THR A 52 -5.32 -9.61 19.52
C THR A 52 -4.49 -8.36 19.24
N ALA A 53 -3.36 -8.52 18.56
CA ALA A 53 -2.54 -7.41 18.10
C ALA A 53 -3.30 -6.46 17.17
N LEU A 54 -4.02 -7.00 16.17
CA LEU A 54 -4.85 -6.18 15.29
C LEU A 54 -5.92 -5.43 16.07
N HIS A 55 -6.60 -6.09 17.02
CA HIS A 55 -7.62 -5.43 17.82
C HIS A 55 -7.05 -4.32 18.71
N ALA A 56 -5.85 -4.50 19.24
CA ALA A 56 -5.12 -3.47 20.00
C ALA A 56 -4.77 -2.26 19.13
N VAL A 57 -4.24 -2.48 17.91
CA VAL A 57 -3.95 -1.40 16.95
C VAL A 57 -5.22 -0.64 16.56
N MET A 58 -6.37 -1.32 16.51
CA MET A 58 -7.67 -0.71 16.26
C MET A 58 -8.30 -0.04 17.50
N ASN A 59 -7.56 0.10 18.61
CA ASN A 59 -8.04 0.62 19.89
C ASN A 59 -9.32 -0.09 20.39
N GLY A 60 -9.33 -1.42 20.30
CA GLY A 60 -10.47 -2.25 20.71
C GLY A 60 -11.68 -2.18 19.79
N LYS A 61 -11.57 -1.52 18.62
CA LYS A 61 -12.66 -1.46 17.64
C LYS A 61 -12.61 -2.67 16.70
N PRO A 62 -13.77 -3.15 16.21
CA PRO A 62 -13.79 -4.16 15.17
C PRO A 62 -13.21 -3.60 13.87
N LEU A 63 -12.57 -4.46 13.08
CA LEU A 63 -12.17 -4.13 11.71
C LEU A 63 -13.41 -3.78 10.90
N THR A 64 -13.35 -2.63 10.22
CA THR A 64 -14.37 -2.25 9.24
C THR A 64 -14.31 -3.17 8.03
N ASP A 65 -15.34 -3.16 7.19
CA ASP A 65 -15.30 -3.95 5.96
C ASP A 65 -14.25 -3.43 4.97
N ASP A 66 -13.88 -2.15 5.07
CA ASP A 66 -12.77 -1.59 4.30
C ASP A 66 -11.41 -2.10 4.80
N ASP A 67 -11.24 -2.28 6.11
CA ASP A 67 -9.99 -2.84 6.68
C ASP A 67 -9.76 -4.30 6.27
N LYS A 68 -10.84 -5.03 5.97
CA LYS A 68 -10.78 -6.42 5.50
C LYS A 68 -10.54 -6.55 4.01
N LYS A 69 -10.71 -5.47 3.22
CA LYS A 69 -10.52 -5.51 1.78
C LYS A 69 -9.04 -5.69 1.46
N GLN A 70 -8.75 -6.66 0.62
CA GLN A 70 -7.43 -6.83 0.05
C GLN A 70 -7.31 -5.91 -1.18
N HIS A 71 -6.44 -4.92 -1.08
CA HIS A 71 -6.10 -4.03 -2.19
C HIS A 71 -4.92 -4.63 -2.96
N THR A 72 -5.21 -5.62 -3.80
CA THR A 72 -4.20 -6.31 -4.61
C THR A 72 -4.06 -5.75 -6.02
N ILE A 73 -5.04 -4.97 -6.48
CA ILE A 73 -5.09 -4.39 -7.83
C ILE A 73 -5.52 -2.93 -7.73
N VAL A 74 -4.89 -2.06 -8.52
CA VAL A 74 -5.30 -0.66 -8.65
C VAL A 74 -6.63 -0.54 -9.40
N VAL A 75 -7.58 0.16 -8.79
CA VAL A 75 -8.90 0.42 -9.38
C VAL A 75 -9.20 1.91 -9.46
N CYS A 76 -9.86 2.35 -10.54
CA CYS A 76 -10.30 3.75 -10.65
C CYS A 76 -11.51 3.97 -9.73
N SER A 77 -11.49 5.02 -8.91
CA SER A 77 -12.62 5.37 -8.03
C SER A 77 -13.87 5.84 -8.81
N ASN A 78 -13.69 6.25 -10.07
CA ASN A 78 -14.69 6.88 -10.94
C ASN A 78 -15.33 8.17 -10.37
N ARG A 79 -14.82 8.70 -9.25
CA ARG A 79 -15.31 9.95 -8.67
C ARG A 79 -14.60 11.12 -9.32
N ILE A 80 -15.31 11.97 -10.04
CA ILE A 80 -14.71 13.15 -10.68
C ILE A 80 -14.60 14.29 -9.65
N GLY A 81 -13.45 14.94 -9.59
CA GLY A 81 -13.25 16.10 -8.72
C GLY A 81 -11.80 16.31 -8.27
N GLU A 82 -11.57 17.44 -7.63
CA GLU A 82 -10.29 17.76 -6.99
C GLU A 82 -10.33 17.47 -5.49
N LEU A 83 -9.16 17.23 -4.92
CA LEU A 83 -9.00 17.21 -3.47
C LEU A 83 -8.87 18.65 -2.96
N SER A 84 -9.41 18.91 -1.77
CA SER A 84 -9.08 20.14 -1.06
C SER A 84 -7.57 20.19 -0.73
N LYS A 85 -7.04 21.39 -0.44
CA LYS A 85 -5.61 21.56 -0.12
C LYS A 85 -5.16 20.69 1.07
N THR A 86 -6.02 20.53 2.07
CA THR A 86 -5.75 19.71 3.26
C THR A 86 -5.73 18.22 2.93
N GLU A 87 -6.70 17.74 2.16
CA GLU A 87 -6.76 16.36 1.68
C GLU A 87 -5.57 16.03 0.77
N LEU A 88 -5.25 16.89 -0.19
CA LEU A 88 -4.10 16.72 -1.08
C LEU A 88 -2.79 16.62 -0.28
N GLY A 89 -2.63 17.46 0.75
CA GLY A 89 -1.50 17.39 1.67
C GLY A 89 -1.44 16.08 2.44
N SER A 90 -2.58 15.57 2.92
CA SER A 90 -2.69 14.29 3.62
C SER A 90 -2.35 13.10 2.71
N VAL A 91 -2.85 13.11 1.48
CA VAL A 91 -2.54 12.08 0.46
C VAL A 91 -1.05 12.07 0.14
N LYS A 92 -0.43 13.24 -0.11
CA LYS A 92 1.02 13.33 -0.38
C LYS A 92 1.86 12.75 0.78
N LYS A 93 1.46 13.01 2.03
CA LYS A 93 2.10 12.41 3.20
C LYS A 93 1.93 10.89 3.22
N SER A 94 0.72 10.39 2.95
CA SER A 94 0.42 8.95 2.92
C SER A 94 1.24 8.22 1.84
N ILE A 95 1.33 8.80 0.63
CA ILE A 95 2.21 8.29 -0.44
C ILE A 95 3.66 8.25 0.03
N THR A 96 4.13 9.32 0.69
CA THR A 96 5.51 9.39 1.19
C THR A 96 5.80 8.32 2.24
N VAL A 97 4.84 8.03 3.12
CA VAL A 97 4.96 6.95 4.11
C VAL A 97 5.03 5.59 3.42
N ALA A 98 4.11 5.30 2.50
CA ALA A 98 4.09 4.04 1.74
C ALA A 98 5.39 3.82 0.93
N MET A 99 5.92 4.88 0.32
CA MET A 99 7.18 4.83 -0.43
C MET A 99 8.43 4.51 0.40
N ARG A 100 8.37 4.56 1.75
CA ARG A 100 9.49 4.17 2.62
C ARG A 100 9.73 2.66 2.61
N TYR A 101 8.69 1.88 2.34
CA TYR A 101 8.78 0.42 2.25
C TYR A 101 9.46 -0.04 0.95
N ILE A 102 9.39 0.78 -0.09
CA ILE A 102 9.99 0.55 -1.41
C ILE A 102 11.44 1.07 -1.39
N LYS A 103 12.40 0.22 -1.04
CA LYS A 103 13.79 0.60 -0.72
C LYS A 103 14.80 -0.27 -1.47
N PRO A 104 16.08 0.15 -1.58
CA PRO A 104 17.13 -0.67 -2.16
C PRO A 104 17.31 -2.00 -1.43
N TYR A 105 17.77 -3.01 -2.17
CA TYR A 105 18.26 -4.25 -1.61
C TYR A 105 19.76 -4.14 -1.33
N ASN A 106 20.14 -4.08 -0.05
CA ASN A 106 21.53 -3.93 0.39
C ASN A 106 22.00 -5.06 1.33
N GLY A 107 21.26 -6.17 1.39
CA GLY A 107 21.46 -7.20 2.41
C GLY A 107 21.88 -8.56 1.87
N PRO A 108 22.18 -9.52 2.77
CA PRO A 108 22.47 -10.91 2.40
C PRO A 108 21.19 -11.65 1.98
N SER A 109 21.32 -12.68 1.15
CA SER A 109 20.18 -13.44 0.59
C SER A 109 19.20 -13.99 1.63
N ARG A 110 19.62 -14.22 2.87
CA ARG A 110 18.72 -14.65 3.97
C ARG A 110 17.60 -13.64 4.28
N ILE A 111 17.76 -12.36 3.93
CA ILE A 111 16.71 -11.34 4.13
C ILE A 111 15.90 -11.05 2.86
N TRP A 112 16.16 -11.77 1.76
CA TRP A 112 15.52 -11.55 0.47
C TRP A 112 13.99 -11.58 0.54
N PHE A 113 13.40 -12.58 1.19
CA PHE A 113 11.93 -12.67 1.30
C PHE A 113 11.33 -11.56 2.18
N ALA A 114 12.03 -11.16 3.25
CA ALA A 114 11.59 -10.03 4.07
C ALA A 114 11.69 -8.70 3.29
N TYR A 115 12.69 -8.57 2.43
CA TYR A 115 12.83 -7.46 1.50
C TYR A 115 11.66 -7.41 0.51
N GLN A 116 11.35 -8.52 -0.17
CA GLN A 116 10.22 -8.59 -1.11
C GLN A 116 8.89 -8.32 -0.42
N SER A 117 8.71 -8.85 0.80
CA SER A 117 7.53 -8.54 1.62
C SER A 117 7.40 -7.03 1.92
N SER A 118 8.52 -6.33 2.12
CA SER A 118 8.54 -4.87 2.28
C SER A 118 8.10 -4.16 0.99
N LEU A 119 8.61 -4.57 -0.17
CA LEU A 119 8.19 -3.96 -1.45
C LEU A 119 6.69 -4.16 -1.69
N ALA A 120 6.19 -5.37 -1.47
CA ALA A 120 4.78 -5.72 -1.59
C ALA A 120 3.91 -4.89 -0.65
N GLU A 121 4.32 -4.69 0.61
CA GLU A 121 3.59 -3.86 1.56
C GLU A 121 3.50 -2.40 1.10
N GLY A 122 4.62 -1.84 0.62
CA GLY A 122 4.64 -0.50 0.03
C GLY A 122 3.68 -0.36 -1.14
N CYS A 123 3.68 -1.33 -2.06
CA CYS A 123 2.80 -1.32 -3.24
C CYS A 123 1.33 -1.51 -2.87
N ARG A 124 0.98 -2.35 -1.88
CA ARG A 124 -0.40 -2.47 -1.37
C ARG A 124 -0.90 -1.19 -0.72
N CYS A 125 -0.06 -0.55 0.08
CA CYS A 125 -0.38 0.74 0.68
C CYS A 125 -0.64 1.80 -0.41
N LEU A 126 0.23 1.87 -1.42
CA LEU A 126 0.02 2.77 -2.55
C LEU A 126 -1.25 2.40 -3.32
N THR A 127 -1.51 1.12 -3.58
CA THR A 127 -2.70 0.62 -4.27
C THR A 127 -3.98 1.10 -3.59
N LYS A 128 -4.06 1.00 -2.25
CA LYS A 128 -5.19 1.54 -1.48
C LYS A 128 -5.32 3.05 -1.62
N ILE A 129 -4.21 3.79 -1.56
CA ILE A 129 -4.23 5.26 -1.67
C ILE A 129 -4.69 5.70 -3.05
N VAL A 130 -4.05 5.18 -4.12
CA VAL A 130 -4.31 5.61 -5.50
C VAL A 130 -5.73 5.25 -5.94
N SER A 131 -6.22 4.09 -5.51
CA SER A 131 -7.56 3.61 -5.89
C SER A 131 -8.70 4.45 -5.32
N ASN A 132 -8.41 5.23 -4.28
CA ASN A 132 -9.37 6.12 -3.64
C ASN A 132 -9.30 7.56 -4.15
N LEU A 133 -8.35 7.92 -5.02
CA LEU A 133 -8.25 9.29 -5.51
C LEU A 133 -9.40 9.63 -6.45
N PRO A 134 -9.93 10.86 -6.41
CA PRO A 134 -10.84 11.33 -7.44
C PRO A 134 -10.07 11.53 -8.76
N VAL A 135 -10.81 11.52 -9.86
CA VAL A 135 -10.32 11.76 -11.22
C VAL A 135 -10.30 13.27 -11.47
N SER A 136 -9.09 13.81 -11.64
CA SER A 136 -8.86 15.18 -12.09
C SER A 136 -7.44 15.34 -12.64
N GLY A 137 -7.19 16.44 -13.35
CA GLY A 137 -5.83 16.86 -13.69
C GLY A 137 -4.90 16.96 -12.46
N GLN A 138 -5.42 17.44 -11.31
CA GLN A 138 -4.65 17.57 -10.07
C GLN A 138 -4.14 16.22 -9.53
N THR A 139 -5.00 15.20 -9.49
CA THR A 139 -4.61 13.86 -9.01
C THR A 139 -3.81 13.09 -10.06
N ALA A 140 -4.07 13.30 -11.36
CA ALA A 140 -3.22 12.76 -12.42
C ALA A 140 -1.77 13.26 -12.31
N GLU A 141 -1.57 14.55 -12.04
CA GLU A 141 -0.23 15.14 -11.84
C GLU A 141 0.47 14.55 -10.62
N LEU A 142 -0.27 14.38 -9.52
CA LEU A 142 0.25 13.73 -8.32
C LEU A 142 0.74 12.31 -8.61
N LEU A 143 -0.04 11.52 -9.34
CA LEU A 143 0.27 10.14 -9.69
C LEU A 143 1.47 10.05 -10.64
N ILE A 144 1.53 10.88 -11.69
CA ILE A 144 2.70 10.93 -12.58
C ILE A 144 3.97 11.27 -11.81
N THR A 145 3.90 12.24 -10.90
CA THR A 145 5.04 12.62 -10.07
C THR A 145 5.49 11.44 -9.19
N MET A 146 4.56 10.67 -8.65
CA MET A 146 4.86 9.46 -7.88
C MET A 146 5.51 8.39 -8.76
N LEU A 147 4.96 8.11 -9.95
CA LEU A 147 5.51 7.13 -10.89
C LEU A 147 6.94 7.47 -11.31
N LEU A 148 7.22 8.74 -11.62
CA LEU A 148 8.59 9.19 -11.94
C LEU A 148 9.58 8.98 -10.80
N ARG A 149 9.13 9.08 -9.54
CA ARG A 149 9.98 8.80 -8.37
C ARG A 149 10.19 7.30 -8.16
N LEU A 150 9.21 6.46 -8.49
CA LEU A 150 9.36 5.00 -8.43
C LEU A 150 10.29 4.52 -9.55
N ASP A 151 10.10 5.02 -10.76
CA ASP A 151 10.98 4.79 -11.91
C ASP A 151 12.42 5.16 -11.57
N ASP A 152 12.64 6.35 -11.01
CA ASP A 152 13.97 6.77 -10.54
C ASP A 152 14.59 5.79 -9.54
N LYS A 153 13.79 5.30 -8.59
CA LYS A 153 14.25 4.31 -7.60
C LYS A 153 14.57 2.96 -8.23
N LEU A 154 13.85 2.53 -9.27
CA LEU A 154 14.15 1.31 -10.02
C LEU A 154 15.44 1.48 -10.83
N CYS A 155 15.57 2.59 -11.56
CA CYS A 155 16.70 2.84 -12.45
C CYS A 155 18.02 3.11 -11.70
N ARG A 156 17.96 3.88 -10.60
CA ARG A 156 19.14 4.46 -9.94
C ARG A 156 19.17 4.20 -8.44
N GLY A 157 18.07 3.75 -7.86
CA GLY A 157 17.90 3.59 -6.41
C GLY A 157 18.22 2.22 -5.86
N GLY A 158 18.70 1.27 -6.68
CA GLY A 158 19.14 -0.06 -6.24
C GLY A 158 18.01 -0.97 -5.75
N ILE A 159 16.77 -0.73 -6.19
CA ILE A 159 15.66 -1.65 -5.95
C ILE A 159 15.88 -2.91 -6.79
N ASP A 160 15.75 -4.05 -6.15
CA ASP A 160 15.71 -5.34 -6.84
C ASP A 160 14.25 -5.77 -7.03
N ASP A 161 13.74 -5.48 -8.23
CA ASP A 161 12.35 -5.76 -8.63
C ASP A 161 12.24 -7.04 -9.46
N SER A 162 13.09 -8.04 -9.20
CA SER A 162 13.14 -9.28 -9.97
C SER A 162 11.82 -10.09 -9.94
N ASP A 163 10.94 -9.87 -8.96
CA ASP A 163 9.61 -10.49 -8.91
C ASP A 163 8.50 -9.63 -9.55
N GLY A 164 8.86 -8.44 -10.06
CA GLY A 164 7.98 -7.53 -10.77
C GLY A 164 6.99 -6.78 -9.89
N THR A 165 7.13 -6.80 -8.57
CA THR A 165 6.17 -6.17 -7.64
C THR A 165 5.97 -4.66 -7.90
N VAL A 166 7.06 -3.91 -8.04
CA VAL A 166 7.03 -2.45 -8.22
C VAL A 166 6.68 -2.10 -9.66
N GLY A 167 7.27 -2.80 -10.64
CA GLY A 167 6.97 -2.63 -12.06
C GLY A 167 5.50 -2.91 -12.38
N GLY A 168 4.94 -4.00 -11.84
CA GLY A 168 3.52 -4.33 -11.97
C GLY A 168 2.62 -3.25 -11.38
N PHE A 169 2.95 -2.71 -10.20
CA PHE A 169 2.23 -1.56 -9.64
C PHE A 169 2.28 -0.33 -10.55
N ILE A 170 3.43 0.00 -11.15
CA ILE A 170 3.56 1.11 -12.11
C ILE A 170 2.64 0.90 -13.30
N GLU A 171 2.64 -0.30 -13.89
CA GLU A 171 1.78 -0.65 -15.02
C GLU A 171 0.29 -0.48 -14.69
N GLU A 172 -0.16 -1.00 -13.55
CA GLU A 172 -1.54 -0.87 -13.12
C GLU A 172 -1.98 0.60 -12.95
N VAL A 173 -1.12 1.44 -12.38
CA VAL A 173 -1.39 2.89 -12.26
C VAL A 173 -1.44 3.57 -13.63
N VAL A 174 -0.59 3.17 -14.58
CA VAL A 174 -0.64 3.70 -15.96
C VAL A 174 -1.94 3.32 -16.65
N ILE A 175 -2.40 2.08 -16.50
CA ILE A 175 -3.70 1.62 -17.02
C ILE A 175 -4.84 2.44 -16.38
N MET A 176 -4.77 2.72 -15.08
CA MET A 176 -5.74 3.58 -14.41
C MET A 176 -5.70 5.03 -14.93
N LEU A 177 -4.51 5.61 -15.14
CA LEU A 177 -4.35 6.95 -15.71
C LEU A 177 -4.90 7.04 -17.14
N ALA A 178 -4.77 5.97 -17.94
CA ALA A 178 -5.43 5.91 -19.24
C ALA A 178 -6.97 6.04 -19.11
N LYS A 179 -7.58 5.42 -18.09
CA LYS A 179 -9.01 5.61 -17.77
C LYS A 179 -9.33 7.03 -17.31
N TYR A 180 -8.44 7.68 -16.55
CA TYR A 180 -8.61 9.08 -16.16
C TYR A 180 -8.78 9.99 -17.38
N ALA A 181 -7.98 9.80 -18.43
CA ALA A 181 -8.07 10.59 -19.65
C ALA A 181 -9.36 10.40 -20.46
N VAL A 182 -10.10 9.31 -20.22
CA VAL A 182 -11.45 9.10 -20.80
C VAL A 182 -12.50 9.88 -20.01
N LEU A 183 -12.36 9.94 -18.68
CA LEU A 183 -13.32 10.57 -17.77
C LEU A 183 -13.12 12.08 -17.63
N ASP A 184 -11.88 12.55 -17.71
CA ASP A 184 -11.52 13.97 -17.63
C ASP A 184 -10.44 14.30 -18.69
N VAL A 185 -10.81 15.17 -19.63
CA VAL A 185 -9.94 15.61 -20.73
C VAL A 185 -8.74 16.41 -20.22
N ASP A 186 -8.86 17.07 -19.07
CA ASP A 186 -7.76 17.84 -18.50
C ASP A 186 -6.60 16.95 -18.05
N CYS A 187 -6.84 15.67 -17.74
CA CYS A 187 -5.78 14.70 -17.47
C CYS A 187 -4.82 14.55 -18.67
N LYS A 188 -5.33 14.64 -19.92
CA LYS A 188 -4.50 14.58 -21.13
C LYS A 188 -3.50 15.72 -21.21
N LYS A 189 -3.85 16.90 -20.70
CA LYS A 189 -2.93 18.06 -20.65
C LYS A 189 -1.74 17.78 -19.74
N VAL A 190 -1.97 17.07 -18.64
CA VAL A 190 -0.93 16.69 -17.69
C VAL A 190 0.04 15.68 -18.32
N PHE A 191 -0.46 14.75 -19.13
CA PHE A 191 0.36 13.69 -19.75
C PHE A 191 1.42 14.25 -20.71
N ARG A 192 1.20 15.42 -21.31
CA ARG A 192 2.20 16.11 -22.14
C ARG A 192 3.51 16.40 -21.41
N LYS A 193 3.49 16.50 -20.07
CA LYS A 193 4.69 16.64 -19.24
C LYS A 193 5.66 15.45 -19.38
N LEU A 194 5.21 14.33 -19.96
CA LEU A 194 5.99 13.13 -20.21
C LEU A 194 6.70 13.12 -21.57
N GLU A 195 6.33 13.99 -22.53
CA GLU A 195 6.80 13.93 -23.94
C GLU A 195 8.32 13.92 -24.12
N ASN A 196 9.07 14.50 -23.17
CA ASN A 196 10.53 14.56 -23.20
C ASN A 196 11.20 13.72 -22.09
N LYS A 197 10.45 12.79 -21.49
CA LYS A 197 10.96 11.90 -20.44
C LYS A 197 11.08 10.49 -21.00
N LYS A 198 12.21 9.84 -20.70
CA LYS A 198 12.42 8.43 -20.97
C LYS A 198 12.46 7.69 -19.64
N THR A 199 11.53 6.77 -19.44
CA THR A 199 11.46 5.95 -18.22
C THR A 199 12.14 4.60 -18.44
N CYS A 200 12.43 3.85 -17.38
CA CYS A 200 13.16 2.57 -17.48
C CYS A 200 12.41 1.52 -18.32
N PHE A 201 11.08 1.60 -18.36
CA PHE A 201 10.24 0.59 -19.02
C PHE A 201 9.32 1.16 -20.10
N GLY A 202 9.50 2.44 -20.48
CA GLY A 202 8.68 3.08 -21.50
C GLY A 202 7.21 3.24 -21.12
N TRP A 203 6.88 3.19 -19.82
CA TRP A 203 5.51 3.23 -19.32
C TRP A 203 4.82 4.58 -19.60
N GLU A 204 5.58 5.62 -19.94
CA GLU A 204 5.06 6.92 -20.34
C GLU A 204 4.39 6.91 -21.72
N GLN A 205 4.79 6.00 -22.60
CA GLN A 205 4.39 6.00 -24.02
C GLN A 205 2.86 5.86 -24.21
N PRO A 206 2.15 4.95 -23.51
CA PRO A 206 0.70 4.87 -23.60
C PRO A 206 0.00 6.18 -23.22
N LEU A 207 0.51 6.91 -22.21
CA LEU A 207 -0.09 8.16 -21.75
C LEU A 207 0.18 9.32 -22.72
N ILE A 208 1.38 9.38 -23.30
CA ILE A 208 1.73 10.37 -24.34
C ILE A 208 0.88 10.17 -25.59
N THR A 209 0.62 8.93 -26.01
CA THR A 209 -0.25 8.67 -27.16
C THR A 209 -1.66 9.22 -26.93
N LEU A 210 -2.18 9.13 -25.70
CA LEU A 210 -3.50 9.67 -25.34
C LEU A 210 -3.54 11.21 -25.27
N SER A 211 -2.39 11.89 -25.15
CA SER A 211 -2.32 13.35 -25.05
C SER A 211 -2.29 14.07 -26.41
N LYS A 212 -2.01 13.32 -27.49
CA LYS A 212 -1.99 13.84 -28.85
C LYS A 212 -3.42 14.02 -29.38
N PRO A 213 -3.70 15.08 -30.16
CA PRO A 213 -4.97 15.21 -30.86
C PRO A 213 -5.14 14.03 -31.82
N GLN A 214 -6.31 13.39 -31.80
CA GLN A 214 -6.67 12.44 -32.86
C GLN A 214 -6.88 13.27 -34.14
N GLY A 215 -6.06 13.00 -35.16
CA GLY A 215 -6.13 13.68 -36.46
C GLY A 215 -7.35 13.26 -37.26
#